data_AF-A0A8T5AUT5-F1
#
_entry.id   AF-A0A8T5AUT5-F1
#
_cell.length_a   1.000
_cell.length_b   1.000
_cell.length_c   1.000
_cell.angle_alpha   90.00
_cell.angle_beta   90.00
_cell.angle_gamma   90.00
#
_symmetry.space_group_name_H-M   'P 1'
#
loop_
_entity.id
_entity.type
_entity.pdbx_description
1 polymer ?
#
loop_
_entity_poly.entity_id
_entity_poly.type
_entity_poly.pdbx_seq_one_letter_code
_entity_poly.pdbx_strand_id
1 'polypeptide(L)'
;MEFVKPRRKISFKERVQEIGELLNKQGEVSINDLFKKWRITPQYIKTIMKWAKQIYSYAEFDEENGILFIPERKVGASNERLG
;
A
#
# COMPACT_ATOMS: atom_id res chain seq x y z
N MET A 1 -22.90 29.40 -11.76
CA MET A 1 -22.91 27.96 -11.42
C MET A 1 -21.48 27.46 -11.56
N GLU A 2 -20.76 27.25 -10.45
CA GLU A 2 -19.47 26.57 -10.52
C GLU A 2 -19.71 25.08 -10.80
N PHE A 3 -19.24 24.61 -11.95
CA PHE A 3 -19.29 23.21 -12.33
C PHE A 3 -18.28 22.47 -11.44
N VAL A 4 -18.74 21.91 -10.32
CA VAL A 4 -17.93 21.01 -9.49
C VAL A 4 -17.64 19.77 -10.32
N LYS A 5 -16.43 19.67 -10.88
CA LYS A 5 -15.99 18.48 -11.62
C LYS A 5 -16.14 17.26 -10.69
N PRO A 6 -16.83 16.19 -11.11
CA PRO A 6 -16.95 15.00 -10.29
C PRO A 6 -15.56 14.47 -9.97
N ARG A 7 -15.27 14.25 -8.68
CA ARG A 7 -14.00 13.63 -8.26
C ARG A 7 -13.92 12.25 -8.91
N ARG A 8 -12.96 12.08 -9.82
CA ARG A 8 -12.74 10.83 -10.53
C ARG A 8 -12.54 9.72 -9.49
N LYS A 9 -13.38 8.69 -9.53
CA LYS A 9 -13.20 7.52 -8.66
C LYS A 9 -11.94 6.80 -9.12
N ILE A 10 -10.97 6.66 -8.21
CA ILE A 10 -9.77 5.86 -8.45
C ILE A 10 -10.20 4.42 -8.69
N SER A 11 -9.82 3.86 -9.84
CA SER A 11 -10.10 2.48 -10.22
C SER A 11 -9.28 1.49 -9.41
N PHE A 12 -9.68 0.22 -9.44
CA PHE A 12 -8.91 -0.86 -8.81
C PHE A 12 -7.47 -0.91 -9.32
N LYS A 13 -7.26 -0.78 -10.63
CA LYS A 13 -5.94 -0.80 -11.26
C LYS A 13 -5.07 0.35 -10.75
N GLU A 14 -5.61 1.57 -10.72
CA GLU A 14 -4.89 2.74 -10.22
C GLU A 14 -4.50 2.57 -8.74
N ARG A 15 -5.37 1.98 -7.92
CA ARG A 15 -5.04 1.68 -6.52
C ARG A 15 -3.89 0.69 -6.37
N VAL A 16 -3.85 -0.36 -7.19
CA VAL A 16 -2.75 -1.32 -7.20
C VAL A 16 -1.46 -0.65 -7.63
N GLN A 17 -1.50 0.17 -8.69
CA GLN A 17 -0.32 0.92 -9.15
C GLN A 17 0.20 1.85 -8.05
N GLU A 18 -0.70 2.56 -7.38
CA GLU A 18 -0.37 3.46 -6.27
C GLU A 18 0.29 2.73 -5.10
N ILE A 19 -0.13 1.50 -4.79
CA ILE A 19 0.55 0.65 -3.79
C ILE A 19 2.00 0.38 -4.22
N GLY A 20 2.24 0.05 -5.49
CA GLY A 20 3.59 -0.15 -6.01
C GLY A 20 4.46 1.09 -5.90
N GLU A 21 3.91 2.27 -6.20
CA GLU A 21 4.60 3.55 -6.03
C GLU A 21 4.94 3.84 -4.56
N LEU A 22 4.02 3.57 -3.65
CA LEU A 22 4.24 3.73 -2.21
C LEU A 22 5.29 2.75 -1.70
N LEU A 23 5.27 1.48 -2.13
CA LEU A 23 6.31 0.50 -1.82
C LEU A 23 7.70 0.95 -2.31
N ASN A 24 7.77 1.47 -3.54
CA ASN A 24 9.03 1.97 -4.10
C ASN A 24 9.55 3.21 -3.36
N LYS A 25 8.65 4.05 -2.82
CA LYS A 25 9.01 5.27 -2.10
C LYS A 25 9.35 5.04 -0.63
N GLN A 26 8.57 4.23 0.07
CA GLN A 26 8.61 4.09 1.54
C GLN A 26 9.12 2.71 1.99
N GLY A 27 9.08 1.70 1.11
CA GLY A 27 9.42 0.33 1.45
C GLY A 27 8.29 -0.45 2.12
N GLU A 28 7.25 0.22 2.60
CA GLU A 28 6.07 -0.42 3.19
C GLU A 28 4.78 0.40 3.00
N VAL A 29 3.64 -0.27 3.11
CA VAL A 29 2.30 0.30 2.97
C VAL A 29 1.36 -0.39 3.95
N SER A 30 0.68 0.38 4.80
CA SER A 30 -0.29 -0.15 5.76
C SER A 30 -1.73 0.00 5.28
N ILE A 31 -2.61 -0.90 5.74
CA ILE A 31 -4.07 -0.78 5.53
C ILE A 31 -4.58 0.57 6.08
N ASN A 32 -4.05 1.04 7.20
CA ASN A 32 -4.47 2.27 7.85
C ASN A 32 -4.18 3.53 7.00
N ASP A 33 -3.03 3.56 6.31
CA ASP A 33 -2.68 4.67 5.43
C ASP A 33 -3.57 4.71 4.19
N LEU A 34 -3.82 3.53 3.60
CA LEU A 34 -4.73 3.38 2.48
C LEU A 34 -6.18 3.71 2.87
N PHE A 35 -6.58 3.40 4.11
CA PHE A 35 -7.90 3.74 4.65
C PHE A 35 -8.09 5.26 4.76
N LYS A 36 -7.10 5.95 5.34
CA LYS A 36 -7.10 7.42 5.45
C LYS A 36 -7.18 8.09 4.07
N LYS A 37 -6.49 7.53 3.08
CA LYS A 37 -6.39 8.09 1.73
C LYS A 37 -7.61 7.82 0.86
N TRP A 38 -8.07 6.57 0.79
CA TRP A 38 -9.14 6.17 -0.13
C TRP A 38 -10.53 6.16 0.50
N ARG A 39 -10.63 6.21 1.83
CA ARG A 39 -11.89 6.19 2.59
C ARG A 39 -12.81 5.02 2.20
N ILE A 40 -12.20 3.85 1.95
CA ILE A 40 -12.89 2.58 1.65
C ILE A 40 -12.68 1.58 2.80
N THR A 41 -13.44 0.50 2.84
CA THR A 41 -13.37 -0.46 3.97
C THR A 41 -12.00 -1.16 4.06
N PRO A 42 -11.49 -1.42 5.28
CA PRO A 42 -10.25 -2.18 5.48
C PRO A 42 -10.25 -3.54 4.80
N GLN A 43 -11.38 -4.24 4.79
CA GLN A 43 -11.53 -5.53 4.10
C GLN A 43 -11.27 -5.43 2.59
N TYR A 44 -11.76 -4.36 1.97
CA TYR A 44 -11.54 -4.14 0.54
C TYR A 44 -10.09 -3.73 0.26
N ILE A 45 -9.47 -2.95 1.14
CA ILE A 45 -8.03 -2.64 1.07
C ILE A 45 -7.21 -3.91 1.15
N LYS A 46 -7.54 -4.82 2.09
CA LYS A 46 -6.88 -6.12 2.24
C LYS A 46 -6.94 -6.92 0.94
N THR A 47 -8.09 -6.88 0.26
CA THR A 47 -8.25 -7.50 -1.08
C THR A 47 -7.30 -6.88 -2.10
N ILE A 48 -7.27 -5.54 -2.20
CA ILE A 48 -6.37 -4.83 -3.12
C ILE A 48 -4.90 -5.14 -2.83
N MET A 49 -4.50 -5.20 -1.55
CA MET A 49 -3.13 -5.54 -1.15
C MET A 49 -2.74 -6.98 -1.51
N LYS A 50 -3.66 -7.95 -1.37
CA LYS A 50 -3.43 -9.33 -1.82
C LYS A 50 -3.17 -9.40 -3.33
N TRP A 51 -3.92 -8.64 -4.12
CA TRP A 51 -3.68 -8.50 -5.56
C TRP A 51 -2.36 -7.77 -5.86
N ALA A 52 -2.05 -6.71 -5.12
CA ALA A 52 -0.78 -6.01 -5.26
C ALA A 52 0.40 -6.94 -4.99
N LYS A 53 0.33 -7.81 -3.96
CA LYS A 53 1.34 -8.84 -3.70
C LYS A 53 1.52 -9.82 -4.86
N GLN A 54 0.45 -10.18 -5.57
CA GLN A 54 0.57 -11.06 -6.75
C GLN A 54 1.32 -10.38 -7.90
N ILE A 55 1.23 -9.06 -8.02
CA ILE A 55 1.88 -8.26 -9.06
C ILE A 55 3.32 -7.90 -8.65
N TYR A 56 3.52 -7.51 -7.39
CA TYR A 56 4.81 -7.13 -6.81
C TYR A 56 5.37 -8.30 -6.02
N SER A 57 5.96 -9.27 -6.73
CA SER A 57 6.46 -10.53 -6.14
C SER A 57 7.59 -10.34 -5.13
N TYR A 58 8.28 -9.20 -5.16
CA TYR A 58 9.32 -8.80 -4.22
C TYR A 58 8.77 -8.25 -2.90
N ALA A 59 7.45 -8.07 -2.77
CA ALA A 59 6.82 -7.59 -1.55
C ALA A 59 6.16 -8.73 -0.78
N GLU A 60 6.20 -8.64 0.54
CA GLU A 60 5.59 -9.57 1.48
C GLU A 60 4.42 -8.91 2.21
N PHE A 61 3.35 -9.68 2.43
CA PHE A 61 2.15 -9.20 3.09
C PHE A 61 2.05 -9.81 4.49
N ASP A 62 2.19 -8.95 5.50
CA ASP A 62 1.94 -9.24 6.90
C ASP A 62 0.43 -9.11 7.18
N GLU A 63 -0.27 -10.25 7.29
CA GLU A 63 -1.72 -10.26 7.51
C GLU A 63 -2.13 -9.84 8.92
N GLU A 64 -1.23 -10.01 9.90
CA GLU A 64 -1.44 -9.70 11.32
C GLU A 64 -1.40 -8.19 11.54
N ASN A 65 -0.36 -7.55 11.01
CA ASN A 65 -0.19 -6.10 11.11
C ASN A 65 -0.91 -5.33 9.98
N GLY A 66 -1.32 -6.04 8.91
CA GLY A 66 -1.98 -5.42 7.76
C GLY A 66 -1.04 -4.53 6.95
N ILE A 67 0.19 -5.01 6.72
CA ILE A 67 1.27 -4.25 6.08
C ILE A 67 1.79 -5.03 4.88
N LEU A 68 1.92 -4.38 3.73
CA LEU A 68 2.66 -4.88 2.57
C LEU A 68 4.01 -4.18 2.56
N PHE A 69 5.11 -4.92 2.55
CA PHE A 69 6.45 -4.34 2.66
C PHE A 69 7.48 -5.06 1.79
N ILE A 70 8.61 -4.40 1.52
CA ILE A 70 9.76 -4.98 0.83
C ILE A 70 10.73 -5.48 1.90
N PRO A 71 10.95 -6.81 2.05
CA PRO A 71 11.76 -7.37 3.13
C PRO A 71 13.19 -6.85 3.13
N GLU A 72 13.81 -6.69 1.95
CA GLU A 72 15.17 -6.16 1.81
C GLU A 72 15.33 -4.74 2.39
N ARG A 73 14.27 -3.93 2.39
CA ARG A 73 14.28 -2.59 2.98
C ARG A 73 13.96 -2.58 4.47
N LYS A 74 13.25 -3.59 4.96
CA LYS A 74 12.90 -3.73 6.38
C LYS A 74 14.10 -4.19 7.22
N VAL A 75 14.99 -5.00 6.64
CA VAL A 75 16.21 -5.50 7.30
C VAL A 75 17.24 -4.39 7.53
N GLY A 76 17.30 -3.38 6.66
CA GLY A 76 18.23 -2.24 6.80
C GLY A 76 18.01 -1.41 8.07
N ALA A 77 16.76 -1.25 8.52
CA ALA A 77 16.44 -0.45 9.71
C ALA A 77 16.79 -1.15 11.04
N SER A 78 17.06 -2.47 11.02
CA SER A 78 17.35 -3.26 12.22
C SER A 78 18.85 -3.48 12.44
N ASN A 79 19.69 -3.30 11.41
CA ASN A 79 21.13 -3.55 11.48
C ASN A 79 21.99 -2.34 11.88
N GLU A 80 21.42 -1.13 11.96
CA GLU A 80 22.15 0.08 12.43
C GLU A 80 22.20 0.24 13.95
N ARG A 81 21.72 -0.73 14.74
CA ARG A 81 21.71 -0.69 16.21
C ARG A 81 22.82 -1.49 16.91
N LEU A 82 23.78 -2.04 16.17
CA LEU A 82 24.89 -2.85 16.71
C LEU A 82 26.28 -2.43 16.19
N GLY A 83 26.45 -1.17 15.79
CA GLY A 83 27.75 -0.56 15.44
C GLY A 83 28.21 0.44 16.49
#